data_AF-A0A7S0TY60-F1
#
_entry.id   AF-A0A7S0TY60-F1
#
_cell.length_a   1.000
_cell.length_b   1.000
_cell.length_c   1.000
_cell.angle_alpha   90.00
_cell.angle_beta   90.00
_cell.angle_gamma   90.00
#
_symmetry.space_group_name_H-M   'P 1'
#
loop_
_entity.id
_entity.type
_entity.pdbx_description
1 polymer ?
#
loop_
_entity_poly.entity_id
_entity_poly.type
_entity_poly.pdbx_seq_one_letter_code
_entity_poly.pdbx_strand_id
1 'polypeptide(L)'
;VAERGTDTGMFGSSYSAGVFDGWYMAMVSATTGYGDKVPVTFIGKLMTAAWITTTIYCFGMFAASITTGLVTTNLDRAIVSMFSVPADMVGFKVGSYFTAAQTTIDLIEPGVGQLTQYDDVSWAYASLARGDVDVLIDDVR
;
A
#
# COMPACT_ATOMS: atom_id res chain seq x y z
N VAL A 1 20.69 26.43 -22.36
CA VAL A 1 21.66 27.48 -21.95
C VAL A 1 23.07 26.92 -21.79
N ALA A 2 23.28 25.84 -21.02
CA ALA A 2 24.60 25.22 -20.85
C ALA A 2 25.19 24.59 -22.14
N GLU A 3 24.37 23.91 -22.95
CA GLU A 3 24.79 23.25 -24.21
C GLU A 3 24.72 24.17 -25.45
N ARG A 4 24.59 25.50 -25.27
CA ARG A 4 24.36 26.41 -26.40
C ARG A 4 25.65 26.56 -27.22
N GLY A 5 25.63 26.11 -28.47
CA GLY A 5 26.73 26.30 -29.43
C GLY A 5 27.92 25.36 -29.25
N THR A 6 27.84 24.39 -28.34
CA THR A 6 28.87 23.38 -28.10
C THR A 6 28.70 22.16 -29.01
N ASP A 7 27.46 21.80 -29.36
CA ASP A 7 27.14 20.79 -30.36
C ASP A 7 25.83 21.13 -31.09
N THR A 8 25.96 21.70 -32.31
CA THR A 8 24.82 22.07 -33.15
C THR A 8 24.15 20.86 -33.83
N GLY A 9 24.70 19.65 -33.69
CA GLY A 9 24.11 18.41 -34.20
C GLY A 9 23.03 17.84 -33.27
N MET A 10 23.16 18.00 -31.95
CA MET A 10 22.22 17.44 -30.96
C MET A 10 21.30 18.47 -30.31
N PHE A 11 21.74 19.73 -30.19
CA PHE A 11 20.95 20.82 -29.60
C PHE A 11 20.85 22.00 -30.56
N GLY A 12 19.63 22.50 -30.77
CA GLY A 12 19.38 23.62 -31.67
C GLY A 12 20.15 24.90 -31.27
N SER A 13 20.70 25.60 -32.28
CA SER A 13 21.47 26.84 -32.08
C SER A 13 20.62 28.03 -31.62
N SER A 14 19.30 27.99 -31.88
CA SER A 14 18.34 28.98 -31.40
C SER A 14 17.90 28.69 -29.96
N TYR A 15 17.70 29.75 -29.17
CA TYR A 15 17.32 29.64 -27.74
C TYR A 15 16.04 28.83 -27.53
N SER A 16 15.01 29.08 -28.36
CA SER A 16 13.74 28.34 -28.29
C SER A 16 13.92 26.86 -28.60
N ALA A 17 14.67 26.54 -29.67
CA ALA A 17 14.94 25.16 -30.07
C ALA A 17 15.69 24.39 -28.97
N GLY A 18 16.73 24.98 -28.39
CA GLY A 18 17.49 24.35 -27.31
C GLY A 18 16.67 24.12 -26.02
N VAL A 19 15.65 24.94 -25.74
CA VAL A 19 14.73 24.70 -24.62
C VAL A 19 13.79 23.52 -24.91
N PHE A 20 13.25 23.43 -26.13
CA PHE A 20 12.43 22.28 -26.53
C PHE A 20 13.23 20.99 -26.55
N ASP A 21 14.49 21.03 -27.02
CA ASP A 21 15.40 19.88 -26.99
C ASP A 21 15.71 19.42 -25.57
N GLY A 22 15.95 20.37 -24.65
CA GLY A 22 16.15 20.07 -23.23
C GLY A 22 14.91 19.50 -22.56
N TRP A 23 13.72 20.03 -22.88
CA TRP A 23 12.45 19.50 -22.38
C TRP A 23 12.20 18.07 -22.89
N TYR A 24 12.41 17.83 -24.18
CA TYR A 24 12.31 16.51 -24.77
C TYR A 24 13.26 15.51 -24.09
N MET A 25 14.53 15.90 -23.93
CA MET A 25 15.55 15.09 -23.26
C MET A 25 15.17 14.78 -21.81
N ALA A 26 14.59 15.73 -21.08
CA ALA A 26 14.09 15.51 -19.72
C ALA A 26 12.95 14.48 -19.67
N MET A 27 11.98 14.57 -20.59
CA MET A 27 10.85 13.63 -20.66
C MET A 27 11.29 12.20 -21.02
N VAL A 28 12.18 12.07 -22.01
CA VAL A 28 12.67 10.77 -22.46
C VAL A 28 13.57 10.12 -21.41
N SER A 29 14.46 10.88 -20.78
CA SER A 29 15.36 10.34 -19.75
C SER A 29 14.64 9.88 -18.48
N ALA A 30 13.45 10.42 -18.20
CA ALA A 30 12.63 9.98 -17.07
C ALA A 30 11.96 8.61 -17.26
N THR A 31 11.80 8.16 -18.52
CA THR A 31 10.95 6.99 -18.84
C THR A 31 11.68 5.91 -19.61
N THR A 32 12.49 6.28 -20.60
CA THR A 32 13.07 5.33 -21.57
C THR A 32 14.59 5.47 -21.69
N GLY A 33 15.10 6.71 -21.72
CA GLY A 33 16.53 6.98 -21.84
C GLY A 33 17.11 6.56 -23.18
N TYR A 34 16.50 6.98 -24.31
CA TYR A 34 17.01 6.67 -25.66
C TYR A 34 18.47 7.08 -25.89
N GLY A 35 18.97 8.10 -25.17
CA GLY A 35 20.36 8.55 -25.27
C GLY A 35 20.69 9.26 -26.59
N ASP A 36 19.67 9.71 -27.31
CA ASP A 36 19.77 10.45 -28.56
C ASP A 36 20.25 11.90 -28.35
N LYS A 37 19.91 12.49 -27.20
CA LYS A 37 20.40 13.81 -26.77
C LYS A 37 21.12 13.69 -25.43
N VAL A 38 22.43 13.84 -25.45
CA VAL A 38 23.29 13.75 -24.26
C VAL A 38 24.04 15.07 -24.09
N PRO A 39 23.99 15.71 -22.91
CA PRO A 39 24.78 16.91 -22.67
C PRO A 39 26.27 16.59 -22.71
N VAL A 40 27.02 17.41 -23.45
CA VAL A 40 28.47 17.27 -23.58
C VAL A 40 29.17 18.08 -22.50
N THR A 41 28.57 19.19 -22.06
CA THR A 41 29.15 20.07 -21.04
C THR A 41 29.08 19.48 -19.64
N PHE A 42 30.04 19.84 -18.80
CA PHE A 42 30.09 19.41 -17.40
C PHE A 42 28.82 19.84 -16.63
N ILE A 43 28.34 21.06 -16.87
CA ILE A 43 27.13 21.59 -16.22
C ILE A 43 25.89 20.81 -16.71
N GLY A 44 25.79 20.55 -18.01
CA GLY A 44 24.69 19.77 -18.57
C GLY A 44 24.62 18.35 -17.98
N LYS A 45 25.77 17.68 -17.84
CA LYS A 45 25.86 16.36 -17.20
C LYS A 45 25.39 16.38 -15.74
N LEU A 46 25.77 17.40 -14.97
CA LEU A 46 25.35 17.55 -13.58
C LEU A 46 23.84 17.77 -13.46
N MET A 47 23.26 18.61 -14.34
CA MET A 47 21.81 18.83 -14.38
C MET A 47 21.05 17.56 -14.74
N THR A 48 21.52 16.80 -15.73
CA THR A 48 20.91 15.52 -16.10
C THR A 48 21.02 14.49 -14.97
N ALA A 49 22.15 14.41 -14.27
CA ALA A 49 22.31 13.50 -13.14
C ALA A 49 21.33 13.84 -12.00
N ALA A 50 21.18 15.12 -11.68
CA ALA A 50 20.21 15.59 -10.69
C ALA A 50 18.76 15.30 -11.12
N TRP A 51 18.46 15.47 -12.41
CA TRP A 51 17.14 15.16 -12.98
C TRP A 51 16.80 13.68 -12.83
N ILE A 52 17.68 12.78 -13.27
CA ILE A 52 17.46 11.33 -13.17
C ILE A 52 17.23 10.92 -11.71
N THR A 53 18.03 11.44 -10.79
CA THR A 53 17.88 11.16 -9.35
C THR A 53 16.49 11.57 -8.84
N THR A 54 16.03 12.75 -9.24
CA THR A 54 14.71 13.27 -8.85
C THR A 54 13.58 12.40 -9.41
N THR A 55 13.70 11.96 -10.66
CA THR A 55 12.67 11.12 -11.31
C THR A 55 12.51 9.76 -10.65
N ILE A 56 13.62 9.08 -10.32
CA ILE A 56 13.60 7.79 -9.61
C ILE A 56 12.96 7.94 -8.23
N TYR A 57 13.30 9.01 -7.50
CA TYR A 57 12.69 9.28 -6.19
C TYR A 57 11.18 9.51 -6.29
N CYS A 58 10.74 10.31 -7.26
CA CYS A 58 9.32 10.56 -7.51
C CYS A 58 8.56 9.27 -7.85
N PHE A 59 9.13 8.43 -8.72
CA PHE A 59 8.53 7.16 -9.11
C PHE A 59 8.46 6.17 -7.95
N GLY A 60 9.50 6.13 -7.11
CA GLY A 60 9.53 5.32 -5.89
C GLY A 60 8.45 5.73 -4.88
N MET A 61 8.26 7.04 -4.67
CA MET A 61 7.19 7.53 -3.79
C MET A 61 5.80 7.19 -4.35
N PHE A 62 5.59 7.33 -5.66
CA PHE A 62 4.33 6.96 -6.29
C PHE A 62 4.01 5.46 -6.10
N ALA A 63 5.00 4.58 -6.35
CA ALA A 63 4.87 3.16 -6.11
C ALA A 63 4.60 2.84 -4.62
N ALA A 64 5.28 3.55 -3.70
CA ALA A 64 5.07 3.40 -2.26
C ALA A 64 3.65 3.82 -1.85
N SER A 65 3.12 4.94 -2.36
CA SER A 65 1.75 5.38 -2.07
C SER A 65 0.70 4.37 -2.54
N ILE A 66 0.87 3.79 -3.73
CA ILE A 66 -0.01 2.72 -4.22
C ILE A 66 0.08 1.49 -3.33
N THR A 67 1.31 1.05 -3.01
CA THR A 67 1.55 -0.12 -2.15
C THR A 67 0.93 0.07 -0.78
N THR A 68 1.15 1.21 -0.14
CA THR A 68 0.55 1.54 1.16
C THR A 68 -0.97 1.57 1.07
N GLY A 69 -1.57 2.13 0.01
CA GLY A 69 -3.02 2.08 -0.17
C GLY A 69 -3.57 0.64 -0.25
N LEU A 70 -2.88 -0.25 -0.95
CA LEU A 70 -3.24 -1.67 -1.02
C LEU A 70 -3.03 -2.38 0.32
N VAL A 71 -1.90 -2.15 0.99
CA VAL A 71 -1.60 -2.79 2.27
C VAL A 71 -2.56 -2.31 3.36
N THR A 72 -2.81 -1.00 3.46
CA THR A 72 -3.75 -0.42 4.42
C THR A 72 -5.18 -0.88 4.16
N THR A 73 -5.66 -0.94 2.91
CA THR A 73 -7.03 -1.46 2.65
C THR A 73 -7.19 -2.95 2.95
N ASN A 74 -6.11 -3.74 2.84
CA ASN A 74 -6.14 -5.16 3.24
C ASN A 74 -6.01 -5.31 4.77
N LEU A 75 -5.19 -4.50 5.42
CA LEU A 75 -5.08 -4.45 6.89
C LEU A 75 -6.36 -3.94 7.53
N ASP A 76 -6.97 -2.87 7.01
CA ASP A 76 -8.23 -2.33 7.53
C ASP A 76 -9.36 -3.34 7.38
N ARG A 77 -9.43 -4.07 6.25
CA ARG A 77 -10.42 -5.15 6.11
C ARG A 77 -10.16 -6.32 7.05
N ALA A 78 -8.90 -6.72 7.25
CA ALA A 78 -8.52 -7.79 8.18
C ALA A 78 -8.76 -7.41 9.65
N ILE A 79 -8.45 -6.17 10.02
CA ILE A 79 -8.67 -5.63 11.37
C ILE A 79 -10.16 -5.44 11.62
N VAL A 80 -10.91 -4.88 10.66
CA VAL A 80 -12.37 -4.76 10.77
C VAL A 80 -13.01 -6.13 10.79
N SER A 81 -12.56 -7.16 10.06
CA SER A 81 -13.12 -8.51 10.21
C SER A 81 -12.79 -9.15 11.56
N MET A 82 -11.60 -8.87 12.10
CA MET A 82 -11.18 -9.38 13.42
C MET A 82 -11.89 -8.65 14.57
N PHE A 83 -12.24 -7.37 14.39
CA PHE A 83 -12.88 -6.52 15.40
C PHE A 83 -14.37 -6.27 15.16
N SER A 84 -14.93 -6.69 14.02
CA SER A 84 -16.39 -6.77 13.79
C SER A 84 -16.97 -7.97 14.54
N VAL A 85 -16.62 -8.07 15.82
CA VAL A 85 -17.57 -8.42 16.84
C VAL A 85 -18.39 -7.14 17.01
N PRO A 86 -19.63 -7.04 16.47
CA PRO A 86 -20.50 -5.90 16.65
C PRO A 86 -20.37 -5.33 18.07
N ALA A 87 -20.15 -4.02 18.20
CA ALA A 87 -20.13 -3.32 19.49
C ALA A 87 -21.43 -3.51 20.31
N ASP A 88 -22.41 -4.20 19.74
CA ASP A 88 -23.71 -4.57 20.29
C ASP A 88 -23.75 -6.02 20.82
N MET A 89 -22.60 -6.66 21.09
CA MET A 89 -22.56 -7.98 21.76
C MET A 89 -22.85 -7.93 23.27
N VAL A 90 -23.29 -6.78 23.77
CA VAL A 90 -23.70 -6.62 25.17
C VAL A 90 -24.97 -7.42 25.42
N GLY A 91 -24.80 -8.63 25.98
CA GLY A 91 -25.90 -9.54 26.33
C GLY A 91 -26.06 -10.77 25.43
N PHE A 92 -25.25 -10.94 24.39
CA PHE A 92 -25.25 -12.15 23.55
C PHE A 92 -24.36 -13.24 24.15
N LYS A 93 -24.78 -14.51 23.99
CA LYS A 93 -23.97 -15.68 24.37
C LYS A 93 -22.97 -15.96 23.25
N VAL A 94 -21.68 -15.83 23.54
CA VAL A 94 -20.61 -15.98 22.55
C VAL A 94 -19.88 -17.30 22.77
N GLY A 95 -19.74 -18.07 21.69
CA GLY A 95 -18.97 -19.31 21.67
C GLY A 95 -17.73 -19.17 20.80
N SER A 96 -16.65 -19.83 21.20
CA SER A 96 -15.39 -19.79 20.44
C SER A 96 -14.79 -21.18 20.30
N TYR A 97 -14.22 -21.42 19.11
CA TYR A 97 -13.44 -22.60 18.79
C TYR A 97 -11.94 -22.24 18.91
N PHE A 98 -11.19 -23.05 19.66
CA PHE A 98 -9.71 -23.00 19.79
C PHE A 98 -9.10 -21.91 20.70
N THR A 99 -8.04 -22.28 21.44
CA THR A 99 -7.31 -21.44 22.42
C THR A 99 -6.70 -20.15 21.84
N ALA A 100 -6.50 -20.06 20.51
CA ALA A 100 -6.00 -18.83 19.88
C ALA A 100 -7.01 -17.66 19.94
N ALA A 101 -8.29 -17.95 20.15
CA ALA A 101 -9.32 -16.94 20.34
C ALA A 101 -9.30 -16.29 21.73
N GLN A 102 -8.52 -16.80 22.69
CA GLN A 102 -8.44 -16.27 24.06
C GLN A 102 -8.01 -14.80 24.07
N THR A 103 -7.06 -14.41 23.22
CA THR A 103 -6.57 -13.02 23.14
C THR A 103 -7.61 -12.07 22.54
N THR A 104 -8.46 -12.56 21.64
CA THR A 104 -9.59 -11.80 21.10
C THR A 104 -10.71 -11.70 22.13
N ILE A 105 -10.95 -12.75 22.91
CA ILE A 105 -11.94 -12.80 23.99
C ILE A 105 -11.60 -11.84 25.14
N ASP A 106 -10.32 -11.77 25.56
CA ASP A 106 -9.86 -10.85 26.61
C ASP A 106 -10.02 -9.37 26.21
N LEU A 107 -10.08 -9.06 24.91
CA LEU A 107 -10.35 -7.69 24.41
C LEU A 107 -11.85 -7.31 24.44
N ILE A 108 -12.76 -8.27 24.60
CA ILE A 108 -14.22 -8.07 24.60
C ILE A 108 -14.79 -8.11 26.05
N GLU A 109 -13.92 -8.24 27.06
CA GLU A 109 -14.28 -8.43 28.47
C GLU A 109 -15.22 -7.40 29.12
N PRO A 110 -15.34 -6.12 28.72
CA PRO A 110 -16.27 -5.23 29.41
C PRO A 110 -17.76 -5.49 29.14
N GLY A 111 -18.13 -6.34 28.17
CA GLY A 111 -19.53 -6.42 27.69
C GLY A 111 -20.12 -7.80 27.37
N VAL A 112 -19.34 -8.88 27.29
CA VAL A 112 -19.86 -10.20 26.90
C VAL A 112 -20.42 -10.94 28.11
N GLY A 113 -21.70 -11.34 28.05
CA GLY A 113 -22.40 -11.93 29.19
C GLY A 113 -21.99 -13.35 29.54
N GLN A 114 -21.74 -14.22 28.55
CA GLN A 114 -21.36 -15.61 28.79
C GLN A 114 -20.49 -16.16 27.65
N LEU A 115 -19.27 -16.56 27.99
CA LEU A 115 -18.33 -17.21 27.10
C LEU A 115 -18.39 -18.74 27.27
N THR A 116 -18.65 -19.47 26.19
CA THR A 116 -18.58 -20.95 26.19
C THR A 116 -17.55 -21.43 25.17
N GLN A 117 -16.47 -22.04 25.65
CA GLN A 117 -15.42 -22.59 24.80
C GLN A 117 -15.77 -24.01 24.37
N TYR A 118 -15.60 -24.30 23.08
CA TYR A 118 -15.82 -25.63 22.52
C TYR A 118 -14.53 -26.16 21.91
N ASP A 119 -14.16 -27.39 22.27
CA ASP A 119 -12.97 -28.08 21.74
C ASP A 119 -13.22 -28.73 20.36
N ASP A 120 -14.49 -28.87 19.97
CA ASP A 120 -14.91 -29.53 18.73
C ASP A 120 -15.83 -28.62 17.90
N VAL A 121 -15.49 -28.43 16.63
CA VAL A 121 -16.23 -27.58 15.67
C VAL A 121 -17.68 -28.04 15.52
N SER A 122 -17.90 -29.35 15.48
CA SER A 122 -19.22 -29.95 15.26
C SER A 122 -20.16 -29.62 16.41
N TRP A 123 -19.63 -29.64 17.64
CA TRP A 123 -20.38 -29.26 18.85
C TRP A 123 -20.66 -27.77 18.90
N ALA A 124 -19.72 -26.93 18.49
CA ALA A 124 -19.92 -25.48 18.40
C ALA A 124 -21.10 -25.14 17.47
N TYR A 125 -21.09 -25.64 16.23
CA TYR A 125 -22.19 -25.42 15.27
C TYR A 125 -23.52 -26.05 15.73
N ALA A 126 -23.48 -27.22 16.39
CA ALA A 126 -24.69 -27.82 16.95
C ALA A 126 -25.31 -26.98 18.07
N SER A 127 -24.51 -26.25 18.85
CA SER A 127 -24.99 -25.32 19.88
C SER A 127 -25.54 -24.02 19.28
N LEU A 128 -24.96 -23.53 18.18
CA LEU A 128 -25.55 -22.42 17.41
C LEU A 128 -26.90 -22.81 16.79
N ALA A 129 -26.99 -24.00 16.21
CA ALA A 129 -28.23 -24.51 15.62
C ALA A 129 -29.34 -24.74 16.66
N ARG A 130 -28.97 -24.99 17.93
CA ARG A 130 -29.90 -25.12 19.07
C ARG A 130 -30.27 -23.79 19.72
N GLY A 131 -29.58 -22.69 19.38
CA GLY A 131 -29.77 -21.38 20.03
C GLY A 131 -29.18 -21.30 21.44
N ASP A 132 -28.28 -22.22 21.79
CA ASP A 132 -27.56 -22.19 23.07
C ASP A 132 -26.49 -21.08 23.08
N VAL A 133 -26.02 -20.71 21.89
CA VAL A 133 -25.05 -19.66 21.61
C VAL A 133 -25.59 -18.82 20.46
N ASP A 134 -25.52 -17.51 20.58
CA ASP A 134 -26.05 -16.59 19.57
C ASP A 134 -25.01 -16.28 18.47
N VAL A 135 -23.73 -16.34 18.82
CA VAL A 135 -22.61 -15.97 17.95
C VAL A 135 -21.46 -16.95 18.13
N LEU A 136 -20.98 -17.52 17.03
CA LEU A 136 -19.73 -18.28 17.01
C LEU A 136 -18.63 -17.46 16.36
N ILE A 137 -17.50 -17.37 17.05
CA ILE A 137 -16.25 -16.81 16.52
C ILE A 137 -15.37 -17.99 16.07
N ASP A 138 -15.13 -18.05 14.76
CA ASP A 138 -14.24 -19.02 14.12
C ASP A 138 -13.11 -18.28 13.40
N ASP A 139 -11.93 -18.88 13.39
CA ASP A 139 -10.75 -18.36 12.69
C ASP A 139 -10.81 -18.80 11.22
N VAL A 140 -11.02 -17.86 10.31
CA VAL A 140 -11.00 -18.15 8.88
C VAL A 140 -9.54 -18.36 8.47
N ARG A 141 -9.13 -19.62 8.31
CA ARG A 141 -7.85 -19.97 7.69
C ARG A 141 -7.76 -19.56 6.22
#